data_AF-A0A961FYP9-F1
#
_entry.id   AF-A0A961FYP9-F1
#
_cell.length_a   1.000
_cell.length_b   1.000
_cell.length_c   1.000
_cell.angle_alpha   90.00
_cell.angle_beta   90.00
_cell.angle_gamma   90.00
#
_symmetry.space_group_name_H-M   'P 1'
#
loop_
_entity.id
_entity.type
_entity.pdbx_description
1 polymer ?
#
loop_
_entity_poly.entity_id
_entity_poly.type
_entity_poly.pdbx_seq_one_letter_code
_entity_poly.pdbx_strand_id
1 'polypeptide(L)'
;MTFTEYAERILFSDDLEEKLRLEPLDTLIDEPETAFARAIPASKTPEPGRPVTLVPRKPREHDRAPLPSRPQLVEEESRGTLFHFFGNHEMLASELMALALLKFPDAPAEFRAGLLRTLREEQRHTRWYVERMRECGVPFGSQPVSRFFWDAVAPMETPLDYVTRLCLTFEQANLDYARHYGAILREAGDTKSARILERIYEDEIGHVGYGLTWFRRWKSRDETDWEAFRKHLAFPLSPSRAKGNGAAYNAEGRIAAGLDPDFVRELSVFERSKGRTPTVHWFNPDAEDVVAAPSLAAYHPRQTIERFIADLETLPAFLARRDDVVLVRAIPTRAHRERLRRLGIDLPEFEALDAETGG
;
A
#
# COMPACT_ATOMS: atom_id res chain seq x y z
N MET A 1 -1.86 -32.89 2.13
CA MET A 1 -1.25 -31.78 2.90
C MET A 1 -2.36 -30.81 3.24
N THR A 2 -2.41 -30.31 4.47
CA THR A 2 -3.44 -29.36 4.88
C THR A 2 -3.09 -27.93 4.48
N PHE A 3 -4.07 -27.03 4.47
CA PHE A 3 -3.83 -25.59 4.27
C PHE A 3 -2.82 -25.06 5.31
N THR A 4 -2.95 -25.54 6.55
CA THR A 4 -2.09 -25.19 7.68
C THR A 4 -0.65 -25.62 7.46
N GLU A 5 -0.42 -26.89 7.10
CA GLU A 5 0.93 -27.39 6.80
C GLU A 5 1.57 -26.62 5.64
N TYR A 6 0.76 -26.28 4.63
CA TYR A 6 1.25 -25.53 3.47
C TYR A 6 1.63 -24.10 3.84
N ALA A 7 0.80 -23.43 4.63
CA ALA A 7 1.08 -22.10 5.14
C ALA A 7 2.34 -22.09 6.04
N GLU A 8 2.53 -23.07 6.92
CA GLU A 8 3.73 -23.16 7.74
C GLU A 8 5.00 -23.39 6.93
N ARG A 9 4.93 -24.22 5.87
CA ARG A 9 6.07 -24.40 4.96
C ARG A 9 6.49 -23.07 4.35
N ILE A 10 5.53 -22.31 3.84
CA ILE A 10 5.80 -21.01 3.21
C ILE A 10 6.32 -20.01 4.24
N LEU A 11 5.70 -19.95 5.42
CA LEU A 11 6.03 -18.96 6.43
C LEU A 11 7.38 -19.24 7.09
N PHE A 12 7.66 -20.49 7.47
CA PHE A 12 8.77 -20.85 8.36
C PHE A 12 9.97 -21.51 7.68
N SER A 13 9.86 -21.94 6.43
CA SER A 13 11.04 -22.45 5.71
C SER A 13 12.12 -21.37 5.60
N ASP A 14 13.38 -21.76 5.72
CA ASP A 14 14.57 -20.97 5.41
C ASP A 14 15.10 -21.25 4.00
N ASP A 15 14.40 -22.07 3.21
CA ASP A 15 14.74 -22.40 1.83
C ASP A 15 13.77 -21.74 0.85
N LEU A 16 14.31 -21.05 -0.15
CA LEU A 16 13.50 -20.31 -1.12
C LEU A 16 12.69 -21.26 -2.01
N GLU A 17 13.23 -22.42 -2.38
CA GLU A 17 12.53 -23.37 -3.23
C GLU A 17 11.33 -23.97 -2.50
N GLU A 18 11.48 -24.34 -1.24
CA GLU A 18 10.39 -24.84 -0.40
C GLU A 18 9.30 -23.79 -0.17
N LYS A 19 9.67 -22.51 0.03
CA LYS A 19 8.71 -21.39 0.08
C LYS A 19 7.93 -21.24 -1.22
N LEU A 20 8.57 -21.42 -2.37
CA LEU A 20 7.98 -21.20 -3.70
C LEU A 20 7.44 -22.48 -4.35
N ARG A 21 7.48 -23.61 -3.64
CA ARG A 21 6.97 -24.88 -4.12
C ARG A 21 5.45 -24.83 -4.18
N LEU A 22 4.91 -24.92 -5.38
CA LEU A 22 3.46 -24.94 -5.63
C LEU A 22 2.93 -26.36 -5.43
N GLU A 23 1.95 -26.52 -4.55
CA GLU A 23 1.13 -27.73 -4.51
C GLU A 23 -0.06 -27.59 -5.47
N PRO A 24 -0.53 -28.68 -6.09
CA PRO A 24 -1.83 -28.69 -6.75
C PRO A 24 -2.96 -28.32 -5.76
N LEU A 25 -3.93 -27.50 -6.19
CA LEU A 25 -4.99 -27.03 -5.29
C LEU A 25 -5.90 -28.17 -4.80
N ASP A 26 -6.12 -29.17 -5.65
CA ASP A 26 -6.95 -30.35 -5.40
C ASP A 26 -6.34 -31.34 -4.39
N THR A 27 -5.05 -31.19 -4.06
CA THR A 27 -4.37 -32.01 -3.05
C THR A 27 -4.31 -31.34 -1.67
N LEU A 28 -4.76 -30.08 -1.58
CA LEU A 28 -4.78 -29.30 -0.36
C LEU A 28 -6.17 -29.37 0.30
N ILE A 29 -6.19 -29.66 1.60
CA ILE A 29 -7.43 -29.84 2.37
C ILE A 29 -7.49 -28.79 3.48
N ASP A 30 -8.62 -28.11 3.61
CA ASP A 30 -8.89 -27.27 4.79
C ASP A 30 -9.44 -28.15 5.91
N GLU A 31 -8.58 -28.51 6.86
CA GLU A 31 -8.90 -29.41 7.97
C GLU A 31 -9.00 -28.59 9.27
N PRO A 32 -10.21 -28.38 9.83
CA PRO A 32 -10.41 -27.54 11.00
C PRO A 32 -9.61 -28.01 12.22
N GLU A 33 -9.55 -29.32 12.49
CA GLU A 33 -8.82 -29.83 13.66
C GLU A 33 -7.34 -29.42 13.61
N THR A 34 -6.70 -29.58 12.46
CA THR A 34 -5.30 -29.20 12.25
C THR A 34 -5.11 -27.68 12.28
N ALA A 35 -6.04 -26.92 11.71
CA ALA A 35 -6.03 -25.45 11.72
C ALA A 35 -6.10 -24.88 13.14
N PHE A 36 -7.02 -25.38 13.98
CA PHE A 36 -7.15 -24.93 15.37
C PHE A 36 -5.97 -25.40 16.24
N ALA A 37 -5.49 -26.62 16.06
CA ALA A 37 -4.39 -27.17 16.87
C ALA A 37 -3.06 -26.41 16.66
N ARG A 38 -2.86 -25.83 15.48
CA ARG A 38 -1.62 -25.13 15.09
C ARG A 38 -1.81 -23.63 14.89
N ALA A 39 -2.95 -23.09 15.34
CA ALA A 39 -3.28 -21.69 15.19
C ALA A 39 -2.26 -20.78 15.90
N ILE A 40 -1.93 -19.67 15.24
CA ILE A 40 -1.08 -18.64 15.83
C ILE A 40 -2.01 -17.60 16.48
N PRO A 41 -1.88 -17.33 17.79
CA PRO A 41 -2.69 -16.30 18.44
C PRO A 41 -2.57 -14.95 17.72
N ALA A 42 -3.69 -14.24 17.56
CA ALA A 42 -3.74 -12.95 16.86
C ALA A 42 -2.70 -11.93 17.38
N SER A 43 -2.47 -11.92 18.69
CA SER A 43 -1.50 -11.06 19.38
C SER A 43 -0.03 -11.40 19.13
N LYS A 44 0.27 -12.55 18.50
CA LYS A 44 1.63 -12.95 18.15
C LYS A 44 1.93 -12.61 16.69
N THR A 45 3.14 -12.12 16.48
CA THR A 45 3.70 -11.88 15.14
C THR A 45 5.01 -12.66 15.05
N PRO A 46 4.96 -13.94 14.62
CA PRO A 46 6.17 -14.74 14.51
C PRO A 46 7.09 -14.15 13.43
N GLU A 47 8.40 -14.37 13.54
CA GLU A 47 9.29 -14.03 12.44
C GLU A 47 9.20 -15.10 11.34
N PRO A 48 9.10 -14.70 10.07
CA PRO A 48 9.13 -15.63 8.94
C PRO A 48 10.54 -16.23 8.81
N GLY A 49 10.62 -17.50 8.41
CA GLY A 49 11.88 -18.11 8.01
C GLY A 49 12.48 -17.36 6.83
N ARG A 50 13.80 -17.22 6.81
CA ARG A 50 14.51 -16.44 5.79
C ARG A 50 15.71 -17.21 5.25
N PRO A 51 15.82 -17.37 3.91
CA PRO A 51 17.06 -17.78 3.28
C PRO A 51 18.23 -16.89 3.69
N VAL A 52 19.40 -17.51 3.86
CA VAL A 52 20.63 -16.82 4.28
C VAL A 52 21.00 -15.64 3.39
N THR A 53 20.60 -15.67 2.12
CA THR A 53 20.84 -14.60 1.14
C THR A 53 19.85 -13.43 1.27
N LEU A 54 18.64 -13.64 1.80
CA LEU A 54 17.61 -12.60 1.89
C LEU A 54 17.74 -11.82 3.20
N VAL A 55 18.80 -11.04 3.29
CA VAL A 55 19.12 -10.24 4.49
C VAL A 55 18.26 -8.97 4.54
N PRO A 56 17.46 -8.76 5.60
CA PRO A 56 16.71 -7.52 5.77
C PRO A 56 17.62 -6.31 5.88
N ARG A 57 17.21 -5.21 5.25
CA ARG A 57 17.86 -3.91 5.38
C ARG A 57 17.87 -3.43 6.84
N LYS A 58 18.97 -2.80 7.26
CA LYS A 58 19.08 -2.24 8.61
C LYS A 58 18.29 -0.92 8.74
N PRO A 59 17.56 -0.67 9.85
CA PRO A 59 16.70 0.52 10.02
C PRO A 59 17.39 1.89 9.90
N ARG A 60 18.71 1.95 10.09
CA ARG A 60 19.50 3.21 10.05
C ARG A 60 20.06 3.55 8.67
N GLU A 61 19.86 2.69 7.67
CA GLU A 61 20.19 2.98 6.28
C GLU A 61 19.06 3.84 5.69
N HIS A 62 19.14 5.15 5.96
CA HIS A 62 18.19 6.15 5.46
C HIS A 62 18.15 6.24 3.92
N ASP A 63 19.15 5.70 3.24
CA ASP A 63 19.20 5.64 1.78
C ASP A 63 18.41 4.43 1.28
N ARG A 64 17.08 4.54 1.19
CA ARG A 64 16.32 3.69 0.26
C ARG A 64 17.08 3.72 -1.07
N ALA A 65 17.64 2.58 -1.50
CA ALA A 65 18.21 2.52 -2.84
C ALA A 65 17.04 2.84 -3.77
N PRO A 66 17.10 3.95 -4.53
CA PRO A 66 16.00 4.34 -5.36
C PRO A 66 15.76 3.22 -6.38
N LEU A 67 14.49 2.96 -6.70
CA LEU A 67 14.20 2.09 -7.83
C LEU A 67 14.91 2.65 -9.06
N PRO A 68 15.44 1.77 -9.95
CA PRO A 68 16.07 2.20 -11.18
C PRO A 68 15.17 3.18 -11.93
N SER A 69 15.74 4.32 -12.34
CA SER A 69 15.03 5.33 -13.10
C SER A 69 14.67 4.81 -14.50
N ARG A 70 13.69 5.43 -15.16
CA ARG A 70 13.25 5.04 -16.51
C ARG A 70 14.43 4.91 -17.51
N PRO A 71 15.41 5.84 -17.58
CA PRO A 71 16.57 5.68 -18.47
C PRO A 71 17.46 4.48 -18.12
N GLN A 72 17.59 4.13 -16.84
CA GLN A 72 18.43 3.00 -16.41
C GLN A 72 17.82 1.64 -16.80
N LEU A 73 16.50 1.56 -16.98
CA LEU A 73 15.82 0.32 -17.35
C LEU A 73 16.07 -0.13 -18.80
N VAL A 74 16.91 0.58 -19.56
CA VAL A 74 17.50 0.04 -20.80
C VAL A 74 18.52 -1.06 -20.48
N GLU A 75 19.23 -0.96 -19.36
CA GLU A 75 20.24 -1.93 -18.94
C GLU A 75 19.60 -3.15 -18.24
N GLU A 76 20.03 -4.36 -18.62
CA GLU A 76 19.46 -5.60 -18.08
C GLU A 76 19.68 -5.75 -16.57
N GLU A 77 20.86 -5.40 -16.06
CA GLU A 77 21.16 -5.45 -14.63
C GLU A 77 20.23 -4.53 -13.81
N SER A 78 19.88 -3.36 -14.36
CA SER A 78 18.91 -2.45 -13.74
C SER A 78 17.50 -3.05 -13.73
N ARG A 79 17.11 -3.79 -14.78
CA ARG A 79 15.85 -4.55 -14.77
C ARG A 79 15.88 -5.65 -13.71
N GLY A 80 17.00 -6.37 -13.59
CA GLY A 80 17.21 -7.36 -12.53
C GLY A 80 17.05 -6.77 -11.13
N THR A 81 17.59 -5.57 -10.89
CA THR A 81 17.42 -4.82 -9.63
C THR A 81 15.96 -4.44 -9.37
N LEU A 82 15.22 -4.03 -10.40
CA LEU A 82 13.79 -3.76 -10.30
C LEU A 82 13.02 -5.02 -9.89
N PHE A 83 13.28 -6.15 -10.55
CA PHE A 83 12.63 -7.43 -10.25
C PHE A 83 13.03 -8.00 -8.89
N HIS A 84 14.21 -7.68 -8.38
CA HIS A 84 14.59 -8.00 -7.00
C HIS A 84 13.67 -7.33 -5.98
N PHE A 85 13.30 -6.06 -6.21
CA PHE A 85 12.37 -5.37 -5.35
C PHE A 85 10.95 -5.95 -5.45
N PHE A 86 10.45 -6.22 -6.66
CA PHE A 86 9.12 -6.83 -6.85
C PHE A 86 9.06 -8.26 -6.31
N GLY A 87 10.05 -9.11 -6.59
CA GLY A 87 10.11 -10.47 -6.07
C GLY A 87 10.10 -10.51 -4.53
N ASN A 88 10.75 -9.56 -3.86
CA ASN A 88 10.63 -9.43 -2.41
C ASN A 88 9.21 -9.06 -1.95
N HIS A 89 8.51 -8.21 -2.69
CA HIS A 89 7.13 -7.84 -2.36
C HIS A 89 6.17 -9.04 -2.50
N GLU A 90 6.21 -9.76 -3.61
CA GLU A 90 5.31 -10.90 -3.83
C GLU A 90 5.60 -12.03 -2.84
N MET A 91 6.88 -12.24 -2.49
CA MET A 91 7.25 -13.21 -1.47
C MET A 91 6.65 -12.82 -0.11
N LEU A 92 6.79 -11.56 0.31
CA LEU A 92 6.18 -11.06 1.54
C LEU A 92 4.65 -11.17 1.52
N ALA A 93 4.00 -10.91 0.39
CA ALA A 93 2.56 -11.08 0.22
C ALA A 93 2.17 -12.55 0.47
N SER A 94 2.85 -13.51 -0.16
CA SER A 94 2.60 -14.94 0.04
C SER A 94 2.78 -15.39 1.49
N GLU A 95 3.78 -14.85 2.20
CA GLU A 95 4.03 -15.15 3.61
C GLU A 95 2.99 -14.51 4.55
N LEU A 96 2.53 -13.31 4.24
CA LEU A 96 1.46 -12.65 4.97
C LEU A 96 0.12 -13.37 4.80
N MET A 97 -0.14 -13.89 3.60
CA MET A 97 -1.31 -14.74 3.34
C MET A 97 -1.22 -16.07 4.09
N ALA A 98 -0.03 -16.68 4.15
CA ALA A 98 0.22 -17.87 4.96
C ALA A 98 0.00 -17.57 6.45
N LEU A 99 0.51 -16.44 6.94
CA LEU A 99 0.27 -16.00 8.31
C LEU A 99 -1.23 -15.79 8.59
N ALA A 100 -1.99 -15.22 7.67
CA ALA A 100 -3.44 -15.04 7.82
C ALA A 100 -4.18 -16.38 7.90
N LEU A 101 -3.79 -17.39 7.10
CA LEU A 101 -4.34 -18.75 7.23
C LEU A 101 -4.07 -19.38 8.60
N LEU A 102 -2.91 -19.08 9.19
CA LEU A 102 -2.49 -19.60 10.50
C LEU A 102 -3.08 -18.82 11.68
N LYS A 103 -3.35 -17.51 11.51
CA LYS A 103 -3.95 -16.67 12.55
C LYS A 103 -5.47 -16.83 12.65
N PHE A 104 -6.13 -17.12 11.54
CA PHE A 104 -7.59 -17.10 11.44
C PHE A 104 -8.15 -18.49 11.05
N PRO A 105 -7.99 -19.51 11.90
CA PRO A 105 -8.55 -20.85 11.68
C PRO A 105 -10.09 -20.85 11.66
N ASP A 106 -10.71 -19.87 12.32
CA ASP A 106 -12.14 -19.67 12.46
C ASP A 106 -12.76 -18.79 11.35
N ALA A 107 -11.94 -18.23 10.45
CA ALA A 107 -12.44 -17.48 9.31
C ALA A 107 -13.27 -18.39 8.38
N PRO A 108 -14.26 -17.84 7.65
CA PRO A 108 -15.11 -18.62 6.75
C PRO A 108 -14.30 -19.48 5.76
N ALA A 109 -14.75 -20.70 5.50
CA ALA A 109 -14.04 -21.63 4.61
C ALA A 109 -13.84 -21.05 3.19
N GLU A 110 -14.80 -20.28 2.68
CA GLU A 110 -14.68 -19.61 1.38
C GLU A 110 -13.61 -18.52 1.38
N PHE A 111 -13.40 -17.84 2.51
CA PHE A 111 -12.31 -16.89 2.69
C PHE A 111 -10.99 -17.64 2.69
N ARG A 112 -10.85 -18.68 3.52
CA ARG A 112 -9.61 -19.46 3.61
C ARG A 112 -9.22 -20.08 2.25
N ALA A 113 -10.18 -20.62 1.52
CA ALA A 113 -9.95 -21.17 0.18
C ALA A 113 -9.59 -20.09 -0.86
N GLY A 114 -10.19 -18.90 -0.78
CA GLY A 114 -9.83 -17.76 -1.64
C GLY A 114 -8.43 -17.25 -1.37
N LEU A 115 -8.10 -17.07 -0.09
CA LEU A 115 -6.78 -16.66 0.39
C LEU A 115 -5.68 -17.61 -0.07
N LEU A 116 -5.93 -18.93 -0.02
CA LEU A 116 -4.99 -19.93 -0.53
C LEU A 116 -4.76 -19.81 -2.05
N ARG A 117 -5.80 -19.50 -2.83
CA ARG A 117 -5.64 -19.31 -4.29
C ARG A 117 -4.75 -18.11 -4.59
N THR A 118 -5.03 -16.98 -3.96
CA THR A 118 -4.23 -15.74 -4.07
C THR A 118 -2.79 -15.98 -3.62
N LEU A 119 -2.58 -16.66 -2.49
CA LEU A 119 -1.24 -17.02 -2.01
C LEU A 119 -0.42 -17.79 -3.07
N ARG A 120 -1.05 -18.69 -3.81
CA ARG A 120 -0.38 -19.42 -4.91
C ARG A 120 -0.17 -18.55 -6.15
N GLU A 121 -0.95 -17.52 -6.36
CA GLU A 121 -0.71 -16.48 -7.38
C GLU A 121 0.56 -15.71 -7.01
N GLU A 122 0.70 -15.27 -5.76
CA GLU A 122 1.90 -14.57 -5.28
C GLU A 122 3.18 -15.42 -5.36
N GLN A 123 3.09 -16.72 -5.05
CA GLN A 123 4.21 -17.63 -5.27
C GLN A 123 4.61 -17.72 -6.75
N ARG A 124 3.64 -17.72 -7.68
CA ARG A 124 3.91 -17.72 -9.12
C ARG A 124 4.54 -16.40 -9.56
N HIS A 125 4.03 -15.27 -9.08
CA HIS A 125 4.56 -13.95 -9.37
C HIS A 125 6.02 -13.83 -8.89
N THR A 126 6.29 -14.26 -7.65
CA THR A 126 7.66 -14.33 -7.10
C THR A 126 8.58 -15.16 -8.01
N ARG A 127 8.13 -16.36 -8.43
CA ARG A 127 8.92 -17.23 -9.31
C ARG A 127 9.23 -16.57 -10.66
N TRP A 128 8.27 -15.89 -11.27
CA TRP A 128 8.50 -15.17 -12.53
C TRP A 128 9.56 -14.08 -12.37
N TYR A 129 9.53 -13.32 -11.29
CA TYR A 129 10.56 -12.32 -11.02
C TYR A 129 11.93 -12.95 -10.74
N VAL A 130 12.00 -14.05 -9.98
CA VAL A 130 13.26 -14.78 -9.72
C VAL A 130 13.87 -15.32 -11.01
N GLU A 131 13.05 -15.84 -11.92
CA GLU A 131 13.51 -16.31 -13.23
C GLU A 131 14.04 -15.14 -14.09
N ARG A 132 13.30 -14.02 -14.14
CA ARG A 132 13.75 -12.81 -14.86
C ARG A 132 15.01 -12.21 -14.26
N MET A 133 15.14 -12.19 -12.95
CA MET A 133 16.34 -11.81 -12.21
C MET A 133 17.55 -12.64 -12.66
N ARG A 134 17.41 -13.97 -12.72
CA ARG A 134 18.48 -14.88 -13.17
C ARG A 134 18.93 -14.58 -14.60
N GLU A 135 17.97 -14.35 -15.49
CA GLU A 135 18.24 -13.99 -16.89
C GLU A 135 18.93 -12.62 -17.02
N CYS A 136 18.68 -11.69 -16.09
CA CYS A 136 19.35 -10.39 -16.02
C CYS A 136 20.68 -10.43 -15.25
N GLY A 137 21.13 -11.60 -14.79
CA GLY A 137 22.38 -11.75 -14.03
C GLY A 137 22.34 -11.24 -12.59
N VAL A 138 21.15 -10.96 -12.03
CA VAL A 138 20.98 -10.46 -10.65
C VAL A 138 20.42 -11.57 -9.76
N PRO A 139 21.17 -12.10 -8.79
CA PRO A 139 20.64 -13.11 -7.85
C PRO A 139 19.61 -12.50 -6.89
N PHE A 140 18.58 -13.28 -6.51
CA PHE A 140 17.68 -12.85 -5.45
C PHE A 140 18.37 -12.93 -4.08
N GLY A 141 18.37 -11.82 -3.34
CA GLY A 141 19.20 -11.63 -2.14
C GLY A 141 20.57 -11.01 -2.41
N SER A 142 20.90 -10.64 -3.65
CA SER A 142 22.10 -9.85 -3.94
C SER A 142 22.06 -8.45 -3.36
N GLN A 143 20.86 -7.95 -3.02
CA GLN A 143 20.65 -6.67 -2.37
C GLN A 143 19.84 -6.84 -1.08
N PRO A 144 19.97 -5.95 -0.09
CA PRO A 144 19.16 -5.99 1.12
C PRO A 144 17.67 -5.88 0.81
N VAL A 145 16.86 -6.75 1.42
CA VAL A 145 15.41 -6.76 1.22
C VAL A 145 14.68 -5.83 2.16
N SER A 146 13.55 -5.28 1.70
CA SER A 146 12.66 -4.46 2.54
C SER A 146 11.80 -5.35 3.43
N ARG A 147 11.63 -4.97 4.70
CA ARG A 147 10.69 -5.62 5.64
C ARG A 147 9.33 -4.89 5.73
N PHE A 148 9.20 -3.72 5.11
CA PHE A 148 8.08 -2.80 5.38
C PHE A 148 6.67 -3.42 5.30
N PHE A 149 6.40 -4.29 4.31
CA PHE A 149 5.09 -4.94 4.20
C PHE A 149 4.81 -5.86 5.39
N TRP A 150 5.82 -6.63 5.79
CA TRP A 150 5.74 -7.50 6.97
C TRP A 150 5.40 -6.69 8.21
N ASP A 151 6.17 -5.64 8.49
CA ASP A 151 5.99 -4.81 9.70
C ASP A 151 4.63 -4.11 9.72
N ALA A 152 4.08 -3.76 8.54
CA ALA A 152 2.81 -3.07 8.43
C ALA A 152 1.59 -4.01 8.54
N VAL A 153 1.68 -5.24 8.04
CA VAL A 153 0.53 -6.16 7.91
C VAL A 153 0.55 -7.28 8.96
N ALA A 154 1.71 -7.86 9.27
CA ALA A 154 1.81 -9.02 10.16
C ALA A 154 1.21 -8.82 11.57
N PRO A 155 1.18 -7.59 12.14
CA PRO A 155 0.43 -7.28 13.35
C PRO A 155 -1.10 -7.31 13.22
N MET A 156 -1.66 -7.77 12.09
CA MET A 156 -3.10 -7.98 11.92
C MET A 156 -3.70 -8.85 13.04
N GLU A 157 -4.79 -8.39 13.64
CA GLU A 157 -5.49 -9.11 14.71
C GLU A 157 -6.80 -9.71 14.23
N THR A 158 -7.33 -9.23 13.11
CA THR A 158 -8.57 -9.69 12.51
C THR A 158 -8.42 -9.93 11.00
N PRO A 159 -9.29 -10.76 10.38
CA PRO A 159 -9.36 -10.87 8.93
C PRO A 159 -9.64 -9.52 8.24
N LEU A 160 -10.36 -8.61 8.92
CA LEU A 160 -10.63 -7.25 8.43
C LEU A 160 -9.34 -6.41 8.36
N ASP A 161 -8.44 -6.53 9.35
CA ASP A 161 -7.12 -5.90 9.29
C ASP A 161 -6.32 -6.40 8.08
N TYR A 162 -6.30 -7.71 7.86
CA TYR A 162 -5.60 -8.32 6.73
C TYR A 162 -6.09 -7.76 5.39
N VAL A 163 -7.41 -7.82 5.12
CA VAL A 163 -7.94 -7.36 3.82
C VAL A 163 -7.78 -5.85 3.65
N THR A 164 -7.84 -5.08 4.74
CA THR A 164 -7.66 -3.62 4.68
C THR A 164 -6.20 -3.25 4.38
N ARG A 165 -5.24 -3.88 5.06
CA ARG A 165 -3.82 -3.52 5.00
C ARG A 165 -3.09 -4.15 3.81
N LEU A 166 -3.47 -5.35 3.37
CA LEU A 166 -2.85 -5.99 2.20
C LEU A 166 -3.69 -5.74 0.95
N CYS A 167 -4.88 -6.34 0.85
CA CYS A 167 -5.69 -6.31 -0.37
C CYS A 167 -6.11 -4.89 -0.78
N LEU A 168 -6.62 -4.09 0.17
CA LEU A 168 -7.11 -2.74 -0.14
C LEU A 168 -6.03 -1.66 -0.05
N THR A 169 -4.81 -2.00 0.31
CA THR A 169 -3.70 -1.03 0.35
C THR A 169 -2.59 -1.45 -0.60
N PHE A 170 -1.84 -2.50 -0.29
CA PHE A 170 -0.68 -2.84 -1.11
C PHE A 170 -1.05 -3.41 -2.50
N GLU A 171 -2.03 -4.32 -2.59
CA GLU A 171 -2.44 -4.87 -3.90
C GLU A 171 -3.07 -3.79 -4.79
N GLN A 172 -3.82 -2.85 -4.20
CA GLN A 172 -4.32 -1.68 -4.94
C GLN A 172 -3.17 -0.82 -5.52
N ALA A 173 -2.04 -0.71 -4.83
CA ALA A 173 -0.88 0.01 -5.33
C ALA A 173 -0.17 -0.75 -6.46
N ASN A 174 -0.22 -2.08 -6.45
CA ASN A 174 0.34 -2.92 -7.52
C ASN A 174 -0.36 -2.72 -8.86
N LEU A 175 -1.66 -2.35 -8.87
CA LEU A 175 -2.36 -1.93 -10.09
C LEU A 175 -1.66 -0.76 -10.81
N ASP A 176 -1.11 0.19 -10.05
CA ASP A 176 -0.37 1.33 -10.59
C ASP A 176 1.02 0.89 -11.07
N TYR A 177 1.74 0.12 -10.25
CA TYR A 177 3.10 -0.32 -10.55
C TYR A 177 3.17 -1.24 -11.75
N ALA A 178 2.27 -2.22 -11.86
CA ALA A 178 2.25 -3.17 -12.97
C ALA A 178 2.04 -2.46 -14.31
N ARG A 179 1.10 -1.50 -14.38
CA ARG A 179 0.89 -0.69 -15.59
C ARG A 179 2.07 0.22 -15.89
N HIS A 180 2.60 0.91 -14.88
CA HIS A 180 3.69 1.85 -15.04
C HIS A 180 4.98 1.17 -15.55
N TYR A 181 5.44 0.13 -14.86
CA TYR A 181 6.66 -0.56 -15.23
C TYR A 181 6.48 -1.46 -16.45
N GLY A 182 5.28 -2.01 -16.69
CA GLY A 182 4.97 -2.75 -17.92
C GLY A 182 5.14 -1.88 -19.16
N ALA A 183 4.68 -0.62 -19.11
CA ALA A 183 4.88 0.34 -20.19
C ALA A 183 6.36 0.71 -20.39
N ILE A 184 7.08 0.99 -19.31
CA ILE A 184 8.50 1.36 -19.36
C ILE A 184 9.35 0.21 -19.94
N LEU A 185 9.14 -1.02 -19.47
CA LEU A 185 9.91 -2.17 -19.94
C LEU A 185 9.64 -2.47 -21.41
N ARG A 186 8.39 -2.29 -21.88
CA ARG A 186 8.05 -2.42 -23.29
C ARG A 186 8.78 -1.39 -24.15
N GLU A 187 8.82 -0.13 -23.73
CA GLU A 187 9.56 0.93 -24.41
C GLU A 187 11.06 0.64 -24.44
N ALA A 188 11.61 0.05 -23.36
CA ALA A 188 13.00 -0.39 -23.29
C ALA A 188 13.28 -1.68 -24.09
N GLY A 189 12.29 -2.25 -24.77
CA GLY A 189 12.42 -3.46 -25.60
C GLY A 189 12.26 -4.80 -24.85
N ASP A 190 12.07 -4.79 -23.52
CA ASP A 190 11.84 -6.01 -22.72
C ASP A 190 10.36 -6.40 -22.72
N THR A 191 9.91 -6.90 -23.87
CA THR A 191 8.53 -7.41 -24.05
C THR A 191 8.21 -8.62 -23.17
N LYS A 192 9.23 -9.42 -22.77
CA LYS A 192 9.03 -10.60 -21.92
C LYS A 192 8.57 -10.17 -20.52
N SER A 193 9.30 -9.25 -19.90
CA SER A 193 8.94 -8.72 -18.58
C SER A 193 7.67 -7.88 -18.61
N ALA A 194 7.43 -7.13 -19.69
CA ALA A 194 6.19 -6.39 -19.85
C ALA A 194 4.95 -7.31 -19.84
N ARG A 195 5.01 -8.48 -20.49
CA ARG A 195 3.92 -9.47 -20.47
C ARG A 195 3.72 -10.11 -19.09
N ILE A 196 4.79 -10.32 -18.33
CA ILE A 196 4.70 -10.78 -16.94
C ILE A 196 3.91 -9.77 -16.11
N LEU A 197 4.24 -8.47 -16.21
CA LEU A 197 3.52 -7.42 -15.50
C LEU A 197 2.07 -7.25 -15.98
N GLU A 198 1.78 -7.49 -17.25
CA GLU A 198 0.39 -7.53 -17.74
C GLU A 198 -0.40 -8.67 -17.10
N ARG A 199 0.21 -9.85 -16.96
CA ARG A 199 -0.44 -10.97 -16.30
C ARG A 199 -0.66 -10.72 -14.81
N ILE A 200 0.35 -10.17 -14.13
CA ILE A 200 0.23 -9.77 -12.72
C ILE A 200 -0.89 -8.75 -12.56
N TYR A 201 -0.97 -7.73 -13.42
CA TYR A 201 -2.06 -6.75 -13.39
C TYR A 201 -3.45 -7.38 -13.46
N GLU A 202 -3.65 -8.43 -14.29
CA GLU A 202 -4.92 -9.15 -14.36
C GLU A 202 -5.24 -9.88 -13.04
N ASP A 203 -4.25 -10.56 -12.47
CA ASP A 203 -4.40 -11.29 -11.21
C ASP A 203 -4.69 -10.29 -10.06
N GLU A 204 -4.02 -9.13 -10.03
CA GLU A 204 -4.18 -8.08 -9.02
C GLU A 204 -5.58 -7.45 -8.99
N ILE A 205 -6.24 -7.31 -10.15
CA ILE A 205 -7.65 -6.92 -10.19
C ILE A 205 -8.50 -7.92 -9.40
N GLY A 206 -8.21 -9.22 -9.57
CA GLY A 206 -8.83 -10.30 -8.82
C GLY A 206 -8.53 -10.25 -7.33
N HIS A 207 -7.28 -9.98 -6.95
CA HIS A 207 -6.83 -9.89 -5.56
C HIS A 207 -7.55 -8.74 -4.81
N VAL A 208 -7.60 -7.55 -5.42
CA VAL A 208 -8.31 -6.39 -4.87
C VAL A 208 -9.81 -6.67 -4.76
N GLY A 209 -10.43 -7.25 -5.81
CA GLY A 209 -11.86 -7.57 -5.80
C GLY A 209 -12.25 -8.63 -4.76
N TYR A 210 -11.38 -9.63 -4.56
CA TYR A 210 -11.51 -10.61 -3.50
C TYR A 210 -11.47 -9.94 -2.11
N GLY A 211 -10.46 -9.12 -1.86
CA GLY A 211 -10.34 -8.37 -0.60
C GLY A 211 -11.54 -7.45 -0.35
N LEU A 212 -12.00 -6.74 -1.38
CA LEU A 212 -13.16 -5.86 -1.31
C LEU A 212 -14.46 -6.61 -0.94
N THR A 213 -14.64 -7.81 -1.49
CA THR A 213 -15.80 -8.65 -1.19
C THR A 213 -15.88 -8.99 0.30
N TRP A 214 -14.76 -9.37 0.90
CA TRP A 214 -14.69 -9.70 2.33
C TRP A 214 -14.71 -8.46 3.22
N PHE A 215 -14.03 -7.40 2.81
CA PHE A 215 -14.09 -6.10 3.48
C PHE A 215 -15.55 -5.62 3.64
N ARG A 216 -16.35 -5.67 2.57
CA ARG A 216 -17.77 -5.29 2.61
C ARG A 216 -18.63 -6.19 3.50
N ARG A 217 -18.22 -7.45 3.72
CA ARG A 217 -18.92 -8.38 4.64
C ARG A 217 -18.62 -8.10 6.11
N TRP A 218 -17.43 -7.59 6.42
CA TRP A 218 -16.98 -7.37 7.81
C TRP A 218 -17.06 -5.93 8.30
N LYS A 219 -17.03 -4.94 7.39
CA LYS A 219 -17.23 -3.53 7.77
C LYS A 219 -18.65 -3.27 8.28
N SER A 220 -18.85 -2.13 8.95
CA SER A 220 -20.20 -1.67 9.29
C SER A 220 -21.05 -1.44 8.03
N ARG A 221 -22.34 -1.77 8.11
CA ARG A 221 -23.30 -1.55 7.01
C ARG A 221 -23.63 -0.07 6.81
N ASP A 222 -23.49 0.74 7.86
CA ASP A 222 -23.83 2.16 7.84
C ASP A 222 -22.69 3.05 7.29
N GLU A 223 -21.50 2.49 7.09
CA GLU A 223 -20.34 3.21 6.56
C GLU A 223 -20.20 2.98 5.05
N THR A 224 -19.77 4.00 4.31
CA THR A 224 -19.28 3.81 2.95
C THR A 224 -17.97 3.01 2.93
N ASP A 225 -17.57 2.48 1.78
CA ASP A 225 -16.29 1.77 1.64
C ASP A 225 -15.11 2.67 2.03
N TRP A 226 -15.17 3.96 1.68
CA TRP A 226 -14.09 4.92 1.95
C TRP A 226 -13.95 5.25 3.44
N GLU A 227 -15.07 5.47 4.13
CA GLU A 227 -15.08 5.75 5.57
C GLU A 227 -14.54 4.56 6.36
N ALA A 228 -15.06 3.36 6.09
CA ALA A 228 -14.58 2.14 6.73
C ALA A 228 -13.09 1.90 6.43
N PHE A 229 -12.63 2.13 5.19
CA PHE A 229 -11.24 1.92 4.82
C PHE A 229 -10.31 2.84 5.61
N ARG A 230 -10.65 4.14 5.69
CA ARG A 230 -9.88 5.11 6.48
C ARG A 230 -9.87 4.77 7.97
N LYS A 231 -11.01 4.33 8.51
CA LYS A 231 -11.17 3.97 9.93
C LYS A 231 -10.34 2.75 10.32
N HIS A 232 -10.33 1.72 9.47
CA HIS A 232 -9.64 0.46 9.75
C HIS A 232 -8.15 0.46 9.35
N LEU A 233 -7.69 1.47 8.61
CA LEU A 233 -6.29 1.60 8.23
C LEU A 233 -5.50 2.35 9.31
N ALA A 234 -4.87 1.59 10.20
CA ALA A 234 -4.09 2.13 11.31
C ALA A 234 -2.72 2.70 10.86
N PHE A 235 -2.22 3.71 11.60
CA PHE A 235 -0.85 4.21 11.47
C PHE A 235 0.16 3.05 11.64
N PRO A 236 1.25 2.98 10.84
CA PRO A 236 1.78 4.00 9.93
C PRO A 236 1.22 3.98 8.51
N LEU A 237 0.15 3.23 8.25
CA LEU A 237 -0.50 3.20 6.96
C LEU A 237 -1.49 4.36 6.80
N SER A 238 -1.70 4.73 5.54
CA SER A 238 -2.68 5.72 5.12
C SER A 238 -3.14 5.37 3.70
N PRO A 239 -4.30 5.88 3.24
CA PRO A 239 -4.77 5.63 1.88
C PRO A 239 -3.74 5.97 0.80
N SER A 240 -2.81 6.90 1.05
CA SER A 240 -1.70 7.19 0.15
C SER A 240 -0.89 5.95 -0.23
N ARG A 241 -0.75 4.97 0.68
CA ARG A 241 -0.05 3.70 0.42
C ARG A 241 -0.78 2.80 -0.57
N ALA A 242 -2.07 3.02 -0.80
CA ALA A 242 -2.85 2.35 -1.83
C ALA A 242 -2.60 2.87 -3.25
N LYS A 243 -1.61 3.76 -3.41
CA LYS A 243 -1.16 4.30 -4.70
C LYS A 243 0.32 4.02 -4.91
N GLY A 244 0.69 3.70 -6.14
CA GLY A 244 2.09 3.60 -6.55
C GLY A 244 2.82 4.94 -6.35
N ASN A 245 4.07 4.88 -5.89
CA ASN A 245 4.88 6.08 -5.67
C ASN A 245 5.57 6.50 -6.97
N GLY A 246 5.06 7.55 -7.62
CA GLY A 246 5.58 8.02 -8.92
C GLY A 246 5.05 7.23 -10.13
N ALA A 247 4.20 6.22 -9.88
CA ALA A 247 3.41 5.56 -10.90
C ALA A 247 2.12 6.35 -11.17
N ALA A 248 1.59 6.23 -12.39
CA ALA A 248 0.32 6.83 -12.74
C ALA A 248 -0.83 6.11 -12.02
N TYR A 249 -1.81 6.88 -11.53
CA TYR A 249 -2.96 6.34 -10.82
C TYR A 249 -3.90 5.58 -11.78
N ASN A 250 -4.05 4.27 -11.57
CA ASN A 250 -4.88 3.39 -12.38
C ASN A 250 -6.32 3.32 -11.83
N ALA A 251 -7.15 4.29 -12.20
CA ALA A 251 -8.57 4.29 -11.83
C ALA A 251 -9.34 3.12 -12.46
N GLU A 252 -8.99 2.76 -13.70
CA GLU A 252 -9.67 1.72 -14.49
C GLU A 252 -9.60 0.34 -13.83
N GLY A 253 -8.42 -0.09 -13.36
CA GLY A 253 -8.23 -1.37 -12.69
C GLY A 253 -8.94 -1.43 -11.34
N ARG A 254 -8.97 -0.30 -10.62
CA ARG A 254 -9.73 -0.20 -9.35
C ARG A 254 -11.23 -0.35 -9.58
N ILE A 255 -11.77 0.28 -10.62
CA ILE A 255 -13.18 0.11 -11.03
C ILE A 255 -13.43 -1.33 -11.50
N ALA A 256 -12.51 -1.92 -12.27
CA ALA A 256 -12.61 -3.31 -12.71
C ALA A 256 -12.59 -4.31 -11.54
N ALA A 257 -11.87 -3.99 -10.46
CA ALA A 257 -11.88 -4.76 -9.22
C ALA A 257 -13.19 -4.60 -8.41
N GLY A 258 -14.08 -3.68 -8.81
CA GLY A 258 -15.38 -3.45 -8.18
C GLY A 258 -15.39 -2.37 -7.09
N LEU A 259 -14.31 -1.58 -6.95
CA LEU A 259 -14.28 -0.43 -6.05
C LEU A 259 -15.30 0.61 -6.50
N ASP A 260 -15.98 1.19 -5.51
CA ASP A 260 -16.96 2.24 -5.77
C ASP A 260 -16.30 3.45 -6.46
N PRO A 261 -16.92 4.05 -7.49
CA PRO A 261 -16.35 5.20 -8.19
C PRO A 261 -16.02 6.39 -7.28
N ASP A 262 -16.77 6.61 -6.20
CA ASP A 262 -16.49 7.68 -5.24
C ASP A 262 -15.28 7.34 -4.39
N PHE A 263 -15.11 6.07 -3.97
CA PHE A 263 -13.88 5.60 -3.32
C PHE A 263 -12.65 5.88 -4.20
N VAL A 264 -12.73 5.54 -5.49
CA VAL A 264 -11.63 5.73 -6.45
C VAL A 264 -11.30 7.21 -6.59
N ARG A 265 -12.31 8.09 -6.66
CA ARG A 265 -12.09 9.54 -6.75
C ARG A 265 -11.49 10.12 -5.48
N GLU A 266 -11.97 9.72 -4.30
CA GLU A 266 -11.38 10.15 -3.02
C GLU A 266 -9.92 9.74 -2.90
N LEU A 267 -9.61 8.47 -3.20
CA LEU A 267 -8.24 7.98 -3.17
C LEU A 267 -7.33 8.76 -4.15
N SER A 268 -7.85 9.10 -5.33
CA SER A 268 -7.08 9.82 -6.36
C SER A 268 -6.56 11.18 -5.91
N VAL A 269 -7.23 11.86 -4.96
CA VAL A 269 -6.83 13.19 -4.45
C VAL A 269 -6.35 13.16 -3.00
N PHE A 270 -6.40 12.00 -2.34
CA PHE A 270 -5.87 11.84 -0.98
C PHE A 270 -4.35 11.86 -1.01
N GLU A 271 -3.72 12.73 -0.24
CA GLU A 271 -2.27 12.79 -0.10
C GLU A 271 -1.90 12.85 1.39
N ARG A 272 -0.81 12.16 1.74
CA ARG A 272 -0.25 12.06 3.09
C ARG A 272 1.15 11.50 2.95
N SER A 273 2.06 11.95 3.82
CA SER A 273 3.44 11.47 3.79
C SER A 273 3.58 9.95 3.94
N LYS A 274 4.53 9.39 3.19
CA LYS A 274 4.91 7.97 3.17
C LYS A 274 6.21 7.71 3.95
N GLY A 275 6.49 8.51 4.98
CA GLY A 275 7.62 8.32 5.90
C GLY A 275 8.68 9.43 5.88
N ARG A 276 8.55 10.42 4.99
CA ARG A 276 9.32 11.68 5.11
C ARG A 276 8.65 12.56 6.15
N THR A 277 9.41 13.27 6.98
CA THR A 277 8.83 14.33 7.83
C THR A 277 8.27 15.44 6.93
N PRO A 278 6.94 15.72 6.96
CA PRO A 278 6.34 16.77 6.15
C PRO A 278 6.79 18.16 6.61
N THR A 279 6.89 19.12 5.68
CA THR A 279 6.87 20.54 6.03
C THR A 279 5.42 20.96 6.21
N VAL A 280 5.11 21.65 7.31
CA VAL A 280 3.78 22.17 7.59
C VAL A 280 3.73 23.62 7.16
N HIS A 281 2.82 23.94 6.27
CA HIS A 281 2.58 25.28 5.76
C HIS A 281 1.29 25.83 6.35
N TRP A 282 1.30 27.08 6.80
CA TRP A 282 0.13 27.75 7.33
C TRP A 282 0.10 29.20 6.85
N PHE A 283 -0.96 29.58 6.15
CA PHE A 283 -1.20 30.97 5.78
C PHE A 283 -1.90 31.69 6.94
N ASN A 284 -1.12 32.50 7.66
CA ASN A 284 -1.56 33.21 8.86
C ASN A 284 -1.19 34.70 8.79
N PRO A 285 -1.92 35.51 8.00
CA PRO A 285 -1.58 36.91 7.75
C PRO A 285 -1.86 37.81 8.96
N ASP A 286 -2.66 37.36 9.92
CA ASP A 286 -3.02 38.07 11.14
C ASP A 286 -2.22 37.64 12.37
N ALA A 287 -1.18 36.83 12.19
CA ALA A 287 -0.35 36.32 13.28
C ALA A 287 0.15 37.42 14.23
N GLU A 288 0.61 38.55 13.68
CA GLU A 288 1.14 39.67 14.46
C GLU A 288 0.03 40.35 15.28
N ASP A 289 -1.16 40.53 14.69
CA ASP A 289 -2.31 41.13 15.38
C ASP A 289 -2.82 40.21 16.50
N VAL A 290 -2.80 38.90 16.27
CA VAL A 290 -3.14 37.88 17.28
C VAL A 290 -2.16 37.93 18.45
N VAL A 291 -0.85 38.04 18.18
CA VAL A 291 0.20 38.13 19.21
C VAL A 291 0.12 39.46 19.96
N ALA A 292 -0.29 40.54 19.31
CA ALA A 292 -0.46 41.85 19.93
C ALA A 292 -1.72 41.94 20.81
N ALA A 293 -2.69 41.05 20.63
CA ALA A 293 -3.92 41.04 21.41
C ALA A 293 -3.66 40.63 22.88
N PRO A 294 -4.39 41.20 23.87
CA PRO A 294 -4.23 40.82 25.27
C PRO A 294 -4.50 39.34 25.57
N SER A 295 -5.33 38.69 24.73
CA SER A 295 -5.61 37.26 24.74
C SER A 295 -6.21 36.84 23.39
N LEU A 296 -6.19 35.54 23.09
CA LEU A 296 -6.88 34.98 21.91
C LEU A 296 -8.38 35.33 21.89
N ALA A 297 -9.03 35.31 23.06
CA ALA A 297 -10.44 35.65 23.20
C ALA A 297 -10.74 37.14 22.95
N ALA A 298 -9.73 38.01 23.12
CA ALA A 298 -9.86 39.45 22.85
C ALA A 298 -9.56 39.81 21.38
N TYR A 299 -9.04 38.87 20.60
CA TYR A 299 -8.76 39.09 19.19
C TYR A 299 -10.02 38.85 18.34
N HIS A 300 -10.41 39.88 17.58
CA HIS A 300 -11.48 39.78 16.59
C HIS A 300 -10.96 40.25 15.24
N PRO A 301 -10.73 39.34 14.28
CA PRO A 301 -10.24 39.73 12.97
C PRO A 301 -11.25 40.64 12.28
N ARG A 302 -10.76 41.62 11.52
CA ARG A 302 -11.63 42.45 10.67
C ARG A 302 -12.19 41.56 9.56
N GLN A 303 -13.44 41.78 9.15
CA GLN A 303 -14.07 41.01 8.07
C GLN A 303 -13.22 40.95 6.77
N THR A 304 -12.48 42.02 6.46
CA THR A 304 -11.55 42.04 5.32
C THR A 304 -10.41 41.03 5.47
N ILE A 305 -9.87 40.88 6.67
CA ILE A 305 -8.81 39.89 6.99
C ILE A 305 -9.39 38.48 6.89
N GLU A 306 -10.58 38.24 7.44
CA GLU A 306 -11.25 36.93 7.33
C GLU A 306 -11.45 36.49 5.87
N ARG A 307 -11.90 37.41 5.00
CA ARG A 307 -12.04 37.13 3.56
C ARG A 307 -10.69 36.88 2.89
N PHE A 308 -9.69 37.70 3.21
CA PHE A 308 -8.34 37.56 2.67
C PHE A 308 -7.73 36.20 3.04
N ILE A 309 -7.95 35.74 4.28
CA ILE A 309 -7.59 34.41 4.74
C ILE A 309 -8.32 33.34 3.93
N ALA A 310 -9.64 33.41 3.83
CA ALA A 310 -10.45 32.41 3.14
C ALA A 310 -10.06 32.28 1.66
N ASP A 311 -9.72 33.39 1.01
CA ASP A 311 -9.32 33.40 -0.40
C ASP A 311 -7.92 32.81 -0.64
N LEU A 312 -7.01 32.98 0.33
CA LEU A 312 -5.57 32.73 0.13
C LEU A 312 -5.00 31.59 0.98
N GLU A 313 -5.77 30.97 1.87
CA GLU A 313 -5.26 29.91 2.77
C GLU A 313 -4.75 28.68 2.03
N THR A 314 -5.20 28.45 0.80
CA THR A 314 -4.70 27.36 -0.05
C THR A 314 -3.46 27.72 -0.87
N LEU A 315 -3.02 28.99 -0.89
CA LEU A 315 -1.84 29.41 -1.66
C LEU A 315 -0.57 28.60 -1.36
N PRO A 316 -0.27 28.20 -0.10
CA PRO A 316 0.91 27.39 0.16
C PRO A 316 0.92 26.06 -0.59
N ALA A 317 -0.24 25.55 -1.05
CA ALA A 317 -0.31 24.32 -1.83
C ALA A 317 0.45 24.39 -3.17
N PHE A 318 0.71 25.58 -3.71
CA PHE A 318 1.51 25.75 -4.93
C PHE A 318 3.03 25.72 -4.68
N LEU A 319 3.44 25.80 -3.42
CA LEU A 319 4.85 25.72 -2.98
C LEU A 319 5.15 24.38 -2.28
N ALA A 320 4.11 23.74 -1.76
CA ALA A 320 4.19 22.50 -1.01
C ALA A 320 4.50 21.30 -1.92
N ARG A 321 5.23 20.33 -1.38
CA ARG A 321 5.37 19.00 -2.00
C ARG A 321 4.12 18.16 -1.71
N ARG A 322 3.89 17.12 -2.50
CA ARG A 322 2.75 16.19 -2.30
C ARG A 322 2.67 15.52 -0.92
N ASP A 323 3.79 15.45 -0.22
CA ASP A 323 3.93 14.86 1.10
C ASP A 323 4.20 15.91 2.19
N ASP A 324 3.93 17.19 1.91
CA ASP A 324 3.79 18.26 2.89
C ASP A 324 2.34 18.40 3.35
N VAL A 325 2.13 19.20 4.40
CA VAL A 325 0.80 19.51 4.95
C VAL A 325 0.52 21.00 4.79
N VAL A 326 -0.67 21.36 4.33
CA VAL A 326 -1.19 22.73 4.31
C VAL A 326 -2.36 22.81 5.29
N LEU A 327 -2.20 23.64 6.32
CA LEU A 327 -3.24 23.90 7.31
C LEU A 327 -4.23 24.92 6.76
N VAL A 328 -5.51 24.56 6.79
CA VAL A 328 -6.63 25.38 6.30
C VAL A 328 -7.77 25.38 7.31
N ARG A 329 -8.57 26.44 7.35
CA ARG A 329 -9.79 26.48 8.19
C ARG A 329 -10.90 25.64 7.56
N ALA A 330 -10.96 25.59 6.24
CA ALA A 330 -11.88 24.73 5.51
C ALA A 330 -11.13 23.91 4.45
N ILE A 331 -11.27 22.58 4.50
CA ILE A 331 -10.64 21.69 3.51
C ILE A 331 -11.27 21.97 2.12
N PRO A 332 -10.46 22.23 1.06
CA PRO A 332 -10.97 22.43 -0.28
C PRO A 332 -11.81 21.23 -0.74
N THR A 333 -12.94 21.51 -1.38
CA THR A 333 -13.83 20.45 -1.87
C THR A 333 -13.09 19.45 -2.78
N ARG A 334 -13.54 18.19 -2.80
CA ARG A 334 -12.99 17.17 -3.70
C ARG A 334 -12.96 17.64 -5.15
N ALA A 335 -14.04 18.26 -5.64
CA ALA A 335 -14.13 18.78 -7.00
C ALA A 335 -13.05 19.84 -7.32
N HIS A 336 -12.74 20.72 -6.35
CA HIS A 336 -11.68 21.69 -6.48
C HIS A 336 -10.30 21.01 -6.53
N ARG A 337 -10.03 20.07 -5.61
CA ARG A 337 -8.78 19.30 -5.59
C ARG A 337 -8.57 18.51 -6.88
N GLU A 338 -9.60 17.82 -7.37
CA GLU A 338 -9.56 17.12 -8.66
C GLU A 338 -9.25 18.08 -9.83
N ARG A 339 -9.83 19.29 -9.83
CA ARG A 339 -9.54 20.31 -10.84
C ARG A 339 -8.07 20.72 -10.81
N LEU A 340 -7.50 20.99 -9.64
CA LEU A 340 -6.08 21.34 -9.50
C LEU A 340 -5.17 20.20 -9.99
N ARG A 341 -5.48 18.95 -9.63
CA ARG A 341 -4.73 17.78 -10.10
C ARG A 341 -4.77 17.62 -11.62
N ARG A 342 -5.93 17.85 -12.25
CA ARG A 342 -6.06 17.86 -13.73
C ARG A 342 -5.22 18.95 -14.41
N LEU A 343 -4.91 20.03 -13.70
CA LEU A 343 -4.03 21.10 -14.16
C LEU A 343 -2.53 20.80 -13.92
N GLY A 344 -2.19 19.61 -13.41
CA GLY A 344 -0.81 19.19 -13.17
C GLY A 344 -0.23 19.70 -11.84
N ILE A 345 -1.08 20.16 -10.91
CA ILE A 345 -0.63 20.59 -9.59
C ILE A 345 -0.54 19.37 -8.67
N ASP A 346 0.65 19.14 -8.12
CA ASP A 346 0.86 18.15 -7.06
C ASP A 346 0.21 18.68 -5.77
N LEU A 347 -0.84 18.00 -5.32
CA LEU A 347 -1.56 18.39 -4.12
C LEU A 347 -0.82 17.96 -2.86
N PRO A 348 -0.69 18.82 -1.84
CA PRO A 348 -0.27 18.40 -0.51
C PRO A 348 -1.44 17.73 0.24
N GLU A 349 -1.15 17.26 1.45
CA GLU A 349 -2.16 16.94 2.43
C GLU A 349 -2.81 18.24 2.94
N PHE A 350 -4.14 18.33 2.91
CA PHE A 350 -4.87 19.42 3.57
C PHE A 350 -5.39 18.91 4.90
N GLU A 351 -5.01 19.60 5.98
CA GLU A 351 -5.53 19.32 7.32
C GLU A 351 -6.30 20.54 7.81
N ALA A 352 -7.46 20.28 8.42
CA ALA A 352 -8.23 21.34 9.04
C ALA A 352 -7.51 21.81 10.32
N LEU A 353 -7.48 23.12 10.55
CA LEU A 353 -7.15 23.64 11.87
C LEU A 353 -8.27 23.21 12.82
N ASP A 354 -7.94 22.41 13.84
CA ASP A 354 -8.88 22.09 14.89
C ASP A 354 -9.40 23.39 15.50
N ALA A 355 -10.72 23.56 15.54
CA ALA A 355 -11.37 24.73 16.13
C ALA A 355 -11.05 24.92 17.63
N GLU A 356 -10.33 23.98 18.26
CA GLU A 356 -10.04 23.94 19.70
C GLU A 356 -8.55 24.04 20.07
N THR A 357 -7.60 24.20 19.14
CA THR A 357 -6.17 24.38 19.50
C THR A 357 -5.77 25.85 19.75
N GLY A 358 -6.69 26.60 20.34
CA GLY A 358 -6.43 27.89 21.00
C GLY A 358 -6.76 27.78 22.49
N GLY A 359 -5.98 27.00 23.22
CA GLY A 359 -6.09 26.81 24.68
C GLY A 359 -4.86 27.33 25.40
#